data_AF-A0A7S4QZX2-F1
#
_entry.id   AF-A0A7S4QZX2-F1
#
_cell.length_a   1.000
_cell.length_b   1.000
_cell.length_c   1.000
_cell.angle_alpha   90.00
_cell.angle_beta   90.00
_cell.angle_gamma   90.00
#
_symmetry.space_group_name_H-M   'P 1'
#
loop_
_entity.id
_entity.type
_entity.pdbx_description
1 polymer ?
#
loop_
_entity_poly.entity_id
_entity_poly.type
_entity_poly.pdbx_seq_one_letter_code
_entity_poly.pdbx_strand_id
1 'polypeptide(L)'
;SRILGLSSGSSAAAHLRALHTFKMATRKGAVAADRSFFGVILQYLNMVRVALYAMYLTVCSRRLYEELWQRATSDAPDAKERRIAANLDFTHMANRPINVPQVRRKVKDAGLSIEGIAGHCKLPEVAKMLTDGYKTE
;
A
#
# COMPACT_ATOMS: atom_id res chain seq x y z
N SER A 1 -32.87 -45.25 -79.02
CA SER A 1 -31.75 -44.41 -79.49
C SER A 1 -31.11 -43.68 -78.32
N ARG A 2 -29.88 -44.08 -77.96
CA ARG A 2 -29.00 -43.35 -77.05
C ARG A 2 -28.35 -42.22 -77.85
N ILE A 3 -28.48 -40.98 -77.39
CA ILE A 3 -27.60 -39.90 -77.84
C ILE A 3 -26.76 -39.49 -76.63
N LEU A 4 -25.50 -39.88 -76.70
CA LEU A 4 -24.40 -39.40 -75.88
C LEU A 4 -24.15 -37.93 -76.21
N GLY A 5 -24.18 -37.07 -75.21
CA GLY A 5 -23.65 -35.71 -75.26
C GLY A 5 -22.63 -35.52 -74.15
N LEU A 6 -21.37 -35.90 -74.42
CA LEU A 6 -20.20 -35.46 -73.65
C LEU A 6 -20.05 -33.93 -73.81
N SER A 7 -20.03 -33.20 -72.71
CA SER A 7 -18.83 -32.71 -71.99
C SER A 7 -18.18 -31.48 -72.64
N SER A 8 -18.13 -30.38 -71.89
CA SER A 8 -17.01 -29.44 -71.78
C SER A 8 -17.46 -28.17 -71.04
N GLY A 9 -17.36 -28.16 -69.72
CA GLY A 9 -17.67 -26.94 -68.95
C GLY A 9 -17.56 -27.06 -67.42
N SER A 10 -17.54 -28.28 -66.88
CA SER A 10 -17.65 -28.51 -65.44
C SER A 10 -16.31 -28.41 -64.67
N SER A 11 -15.17 -28.67 -65.32
CA SER A 11 -13.89 -28.80 -64.61
C SER A 11 -13.31 -27.46 -64.11
N ALA A 12 -13.31 -26.42 -64.95
CA ALA A 12 -12.76 -25.11 -64.57
C ALA A 12 -13.60 -24.42 -63.48
N ALA A 13 -14.93 -24.50 -63.57
CA ALA A 13 -15.83 -23.93 -62.58
C ALA A 13 -15.79 -24.67 -61.23
N ALA A 14 -15.48 -25.97 -61.22
CA ALA A 14 -15.25 -26.73 -59.99
C ALA A 14 -13.92 -26.36 -59.34
N HIS A 15 -12.84 -26.23 -60.13
CA HIS A 15 -11.53 -25.80 -59.65
C HIS A 15 -11.53 -24.38 -59.09
N LEU A 16 -12.22 -23.43 -59.72
CA LEU A 16 -12.34 -22.06 -59.22
C LEU A 16 -13.13 -21.98 -57.90
N ARG A 17 -14.17 -22.80 -57.74
CA ARG A 17 -14.92 -22.90 -56.49
C ARG A 17 -14.10 -23.52 -55.36
N ALA A 18 -13.33 -24.57 -55.66
CA ALA A 18 -12.42 -25.20 -54.69
C ALA A 18 -11.29 -24.26 -54.24
N LEU A 19 -10.73 -23.47 -55.15
CA LEU A 19 -9.73 -22.44 -54.81
C LEU A 19 -10.33 -21.32 -53.96
N HIS A 20 -11.57 -20.90 -54.25
CA HIS A 20 -12.25 -19.87 -53.47
C HIS A 20 -12.60 -20.36 -52.05
N THR A 21 -13.07 -21.61 -51.91
CA THR A 21 -13.37 -22.19 -50.59
C THR A 21 -12.09 -22.42 -49.78
N PHE A 22 -11.00 -22.88 -50.41
CA PHE A 22 -9.71 -23.06 -49.74
C PHE A 22 -9.12 -21.72 -49.27
N LYS A 23 -9.17 -20.67 -50.10
CA LYS A 23 -8.69 -19.32 -49.76
C LYS A 23 -9.51 -18.66 -48.64
N MET A 24 -10.82 -18.94 -48.58
CA MET A 24 -11.67 -18.45 -47.49
C MET A 24 -11.46 -19.25 -46.19
N ALA A 25 -11.19 -20.55 -46.28
CA ALA A 25 -10.86 -21.38 -45.13
C ALA A 25 -9.53 -20.98 -44.48
N THR A 26 -8.48 -20.71 -45.28
CA THR A 26 -7.19 -20.25 -44.76
C THR A 26 -7.28 -18.86 -44.14
N ARG A 27 -8.07 -17.93 -44.70
CA ARG A 27 -8.36 -16.64 -44.06
C ARG A 27 -9.11 -16.77 -42.74
N LYS A 28 -10.12 -17.64 -42.65
CA LYS A 28 -10.85 -17.89 -41.39
C LYS A 28 -9.94 -18.52 -40.33
N GLY A 29 -9.07 -19.46 -40.72
CA GLY A 29 -8.09 -20.08 -39.82
C GLY A 29 -7.05 -19.10 -39.29
N ALA A 30 -6.54 -18.20 -40.13
CA ALA A 30 -5.58 -17.16 -39.73
C ALA A 30 -6.19 -16.16 -38.74
N VAL A 31 -7.42 -15.67 -39.01
CA VAL A 31 -8.12 -14.73 -38.12
C VAL A 31 -8.51 -15.37 -36.77
N ALA A 32 -8.79 -16.68 -36.75
CA ALA A 32 -9.04 -17.42 -35.51
C ALA A 32 -7.76 -17.66 -34.69
N ALA A 33 -6.63 -17.96 -35.35
CA ALA A 33 -5.33 -18.12 -34.71
C ALA A 33 -4.82 -16.79 -34.12
N ASP A 34 -5.00 -15.68 -34.83
CA ASP A 34 -4.67 -14.34 -34.34
C ASP A 34 -5.49 -14.00 -33.08
N ARG A 35 -6.80 -14.30 -33.06
CA ARG A 35 -7.63 -14.10 -31.86
C ARG A 35 -7.16 -14.92 -30.65
N SER A 36 -6.64 -16.12 -30.88
CA SER A 36 -6.09 -16.98 -29.82
C SER A 36 -4.80 -16.36 -29.23
N PHE A 37 -3.89 -15.91 -30.09
CA PHE A 37 -2.62 -15.31 -29.66
C PHE A 37 -2.83 -13.97 -28.94
N PHE A 38 -3.66 -13.08 -29.49
CA PHE A 38 -4.02 -11.82 -28.81
C PHE A 38 -4.80 -12.05 -27.52
N GLY A 39 -5.66 -13.09 -27.47
CA GLY A 39 -6.38 -13.50 -26.26
C GLY A 39 -5.45 -13.94 -25.14
N VAL A 40 -4.44 -14.76 -25.47
CA VAL A 40 -3.40 -15.20 -24.52
C VAL A 40 -2.58 -14.01 -24.03
N ILE A 41 -2.17 -13.10 -24.92
CA ILE A 41 -1.43 -11.88 -24.54
C ILE A 41 -2.26 -11.00 -23.59
N LEU A 42 -3.54 -10.78 -23.90
CA LEU A 42 -4.44 -10.01 -23.03
C LEU A 42 -4.65 -10.69 -21.67
N GLN A 43 -4.70 -12.02 -21.63
CA GLN A 43 -4.81 -12.78 -20.38
C GLN A 43 -3.55 -12.63 -19.52
N TYR A 44 -2.36 -12.72 -20.13
CA TYR A 44 -1.08 -12.47 -19.44
C TYR A 44 -0.99 -11.02 -18.93
N LEU A 45 -1.35 -10.03 -19.75
CA LEU A 45 -1.38 -8.63 -19.33
C LEU A 45 -2.35 -8.38 -18.18
N ASN A 46 -3.52 -9.04 -18.17
CA ASN A 46 -4.45 -8.96 -17.05
C ASN A 46 -3.90 -9.60 -15.78
N MET A 47 -3.25 -10.77 -15.87
CA MET A 47 -2.59 -11.40 -14.73
C MET A 47 -1.48 -10.50 -14.16
N VAL A 48 -0.64 -9.93 -15.01
CA VAL A 48 0.42 -8.99 -14.61
C VAL A 48 -0.18 -7.76 -13.96
N ARG A 49 -1.26 -7.20 -14.52
CA ARG A 49 -1.96 -6.05 -13.94
C ARG A 49 -2.49 -6.36 -12.54
N VAL A 50 -3.15 -7.50 -12.36
CA VAL A 50 -3.66 -7.92 -11.04
C VAL A 50 -2.51 -8.16 -10.05
N ALA A 51 -1.43 -8.79 -10.49
CA ALA A 51 -0.24 -9.01 -9.67
C ALA A 51 0.42 -7.69 -9.24
N LEU A 52 0.53 -6.72 -10.15
CA LEU A 52 1.03 -5.38 -9.84
C LEU A 52 0.13 -4.64 -8.87
N TYR A 53 -1.20 -4.72 -9.02
CA TYR A 53 -2.12 -4.13 -8.05
C TYR A 53 -2.04 -4.82 -6.69
N ALA A 54 -1.94 -6.14 -6.63
CA ALA A 54 -1.78 -6.87 -5.37
C ALA A 54 -0.44 -6.53 -4.68
N MET A 55 0.64 -6.43 -5.45
CA MET A 55 1.95 -6.01 -4.96
C MET A 55 1.92 -4.55 -4.47
N TYR A 56 1.28 -3.66 -5.22
CA TYR A 56 1.09 -2.27 -4.82
C TYR A 56 0.28 -2.19 -3.51
N LEU A 57 -0.82 -2.93 -3.41
CA LEU A 57 -1.69 -2.93 -2.23
C LEU A 57 -0.95 -3.46 -0.99
N THR A 58 -0.14 -4.51 -1.13
CA THR A 58 0.65 -5.07 -0.02
C THR A 58 1.83 -4.19 0.40
N VAL A 59 2.49 -3.50 -0.53
CA VAL A 59 3.59 -2.57 -0.23
C VAL A 59 3.05 -1.26 0.37
N CYS A 60 1.98 -0.72 -0.21
CA CYS A 60 1.33 0.49 0.30
C CYS A 60 0.60 0.23 1.61
N SER A 61 -0.06 -0.92 1.81
CA SER A 61 -0.73 -1.21 3.07
C SER A 61 0.24 -1.26 4.23
N ARG A 62 1.43 -1.85 4.04
CA ARG A 62 2.45 -1.92 5.09
C ARG A 62 2.99 -0.55 5.45
N ARG A 63 3.32 0.28 4.46
CA ARG A 63 3.81 1.66 4.70
C ARG A 63 2.74 2.53 5.35
N LEU A 64 1.52 2.50 4.84
CA LEU A 64 0.40 3.24 5.41
C LEU A 64 0.06 2.78 6.83
N TYR A 65 0.08 1.47 7.09
CA TYR A 65 -0.13 0.93 8.43
C TYR A 65 0.97 1.39 9.38
N GLU A 66 2.24 1.33 8.98
CA GLU A 66 3.36 1.78 9.81
C GLU A 66 3.28 3.27 10.11
N GLU A 67 2.96 4.10 9.11
CA GLU A 67 2.78 5.55 9.29
C GLU A 67 1.56 5.87 10.18
N LEU A 68 0.43 5.20 9.97
CA LEU A 68 -0.77 5.35 10.80
C LEU A 68 -0.53 4.86 12.23
N TRP A 69 0.20 3.75 12.39
CA TRP A 69 0.59 3.21 13.69
C TRP A 69 1.56 4.13 14.41
N GLN A 70 2.59 4.65 13.73
CA GLN A 70 3.49 5.66 14.29
C GLN A 70 2.74 6.93 14.68
N ARG A 71 1.80 7.39 13.86
CA ARG A 71 0.98 8.55 14.16
C ARG A 71 0.08 8.31 15.38
N ALA A 72 -0.63 7.19 15.41
CA ALA A 72 -1.47 6.78 16.54
C ALA A 72 -0.65 6.60 17.83
N THR A 73 0.55 6.02 17.74
CA THR A 73 1.46 5.84 18.87
C THR A 73 2.08 7.17 19.32
N SER A 74 2.33 8.10 18.39
CA SER A 74 2.84 9.44 18.71
C SER A 74 1.79 10.35 19.37
N ASP A 75 0.51 10.09 19.10
CA ASP A 75 -0.62 10.75 19.77
C ASP A 75 -1.00 10.09 21.10
N ALA A 76 -0.46 8.90 21.39
CA ALA A 76 -0.67 8.24 22.65
C ALA A 76 -0.14 9.10 23.81
N PRO A 77 -0.86 9.16 24.95
CA PRO A 77 -0.46 9.94 26.11
C PRO A 77 0.94 9.54 26.60
N ASP A 78 1.27 8.24 26.60
CA ASP A 78 2.58 7.72 27.02
C ASP A 78 3.75 8.27 26.18
N ALA A 79 3.57 8.39 24.86
CA ALA A 79 4.61 8.96 23.99
C ALA A 79 4.83 10.45 24.25
N LYS A 80 3.76 11.20 24.59
CA LYS A 80 3.85 12.60 24.99
C LYS A 80 4.55 12.74 26.34
N GLU A 81 4.22 11.88 27.30
CA GLU A 81 4.88 11.85 28.62
C GLU A 81 6.38 11.60 28.51
N ARG A 82 6.80 10.60 27.73
CA ARG A 82 8.22 10.32 27.46
C ARG A 82 8.96 11.51 26.83
N ARG A 83 8.33 12.21 25.88
CA ARG A 83 8.93 13.39 25.24
C ARG A 83 9.10 14.55 26.23
N ILE A 84 8.11 14.77 27.10
CA ILE A 84 8.19 15.81 28.13
C ILE A 84 9.30 15.46 29.13
N ALA A 85 9.36 14.21 29.60
CA ALA A 85 10.41 13.74 30.51
C ALA A 85 11.82 13.96 29.91
N ALA A 86 12.04 13.54 28.65
CA ALA A 86 13.31 13.73 27.97
C ALA A 86 13.69 15.23 27.80
N ASN A 87 12.72 16.10 27.54
CA ASN A 87 12.96 17.53 27.44
C ASN A 87 13.30 18.16 28.80
N LEU A 88 12.67 17.71 29.88
CA LEU A 88 12.99 18.17 31.24
C LEU A 88 14.39 17.71 31.65
N ASP A 89 14.73 16.45 31.38
CA ASP A 89 16.08 15.92 31.58
C ASP A 89 17.13 16.74 30.82
N PHE A 90 16.88 17.02 29.54
CA PHE A 90 17.80 17.84 28.73
C PHE A 90 17.93 19.26 29.27
N THR A 91 16.83 19.87 29.70
CA THR A 91 16.82 21.22 30.28
C THR A 91 17.67 21.27 31.56
N HIS A 92 17.55 20.24 32.41
CA HIS A 92 18.36 20.09 33.61
C HIS A 92 19.85 19.91 33.26
N MET A 93 20.16 19.02 32.32
CA MET A 93 21.54 18.79 31.86
C MET A 93 22.19 20.04 31.24
N ALA A 94 21.38 20.90 30.61
CA ALA A 94 21.81 22.17 30.06
C ALA A 94 21.98 23.27 31.13
N ASN A 95 21.86 22.95 32.43
CA ASN A 95 21.88 23.88 33.56
C ASN A 95 20.86 25.03 33.41
N ARG A 96 19.73 24.76 32.75
CA ARG A 96 18.64 25.73 32.63
C ARG A 96 17.65 25.54 33.78
N PRO A 97 17.12 26.63 34.36
CA PRO A 97 16.18 26.53 35.46
C PRO A 97 14.86 25.90 34.97
N ILE A 98 14.40 24.88 35.70
CA ILE A 98 13.10 24.23 35.45
C ILE A 98 12.04 24.86 36.34
N ASN A 99 11.02 25.48 35.74
CA ASN A 99 9.87 25.99 36.47
C ASN A 99 8.86 24.86 36.71
N VAL A 100 9.07 24.11 37.80
CA VAL A 100 8.25 22.94 38.15
C VAL A 100 6.75 23.26 38.27
N PRO A 101 6.31 24.35 38.95
CA PRO A 101 4.89 24.70 39.03
C PRO A 101 4.24 24.92 37.65
N GLN A 102 4.94 25.60 36.75
CA GLN A 102 4.43 25.85 35.40
C GLN A 102 4.36 24.56 34.58
N VAL A 103 5.38 23.70 34.67
CA VAL A 103 5.40 22.40 33.99
C VAL A 103 4.23 21.54 34.45
N ARG A 104 3.98 21.46 35.76
CA ARG A 104 2.86 20.70 36.31
C ARG A 104 1.49 21.19 35.85
N ARG A 105 1.28 22.51 35.80
CA ARG A 105 0.03 23.09 35.24
C ARG A 105 -0.16 22.66 33.79
N LYS A 106 0.87 22.82 32.95
CA LYS A 106 0.82 22.42 31.54
C LYS A 106 0.56 20.93 31.35
N VAL A 107 1.14 20.08 32.19
CA VAL A 107 0.92 18.63 32.18
C VAL A 107 -0.54 18.31 32.52
N LYS A 108 -1.10 18.95 33.55
CA LYS A 108 -2.50 18.78 33.95
C LYS A 108 -3.48 19.30 32.90
N ASP A 109 -3.19 20.46 32.32
CA ASP A 109 -4.00 21.06 31.25
C ASP A 109 -4.01 20.18 29.98
N ALA A 110 -2.92 19.45 29.73
CA ALA A 110 -2.80 18.47 28.66
C ALA A 110 -3.42 17.10 29.00
N GLY A 111 -3.95 16.91 30.22
CA GLY A 111 -4.54 15.65 30.68
C GLY A 111 -3.54 14.51 30.85
N LEU A 112 -2.26 14.81 31.09
CA LEU A 112 -1.18 13.82 31.24
C LEU A 112 -0.86 13.56 32.72
N SER A 113 -0.23 12.41 33.01
CA SER A 113 0.15 12.03 34.37
C SER A 113 1.50 12.63 34.76
N ILE A 114 1.54 13.35 35.89
CA ILE A 114 2.80 13.85 36.47
C ILE A 114 3.69 12.67 36.92
N GLU A 115 3.07 11.62 37.47
CA GLU A 115 3.75 10.41 37.92
C GLU A 115 4.29 9.60 36.73
N GLY A 116 3.53 9.54 35.63
CA GLY A 116 3.96 8.92 34.39
C GLY A 116 5.21 9.60 33.81
N ILE A 117 5.19 10.93 33.73
CA ILE A 117 6.36 11.72 33.29
C ILE A 117 7.55 11.49 34.21
N ALA A 118 7.36 11.54 35.54
CA ALA A 118 8.44 11.31 36.50
C ALA A 118 9.05 9.91 36.38
N GLY A 119 8.24 8.89 36.07
CA GLY A 119 8.71 7.52 35.83
C GLY A 119 9.52 7.37 34.54
N HIS A 120 9.32 8.24 33.55
CA HIS A 120 10.07 8.26 32.29
C HIS A 120 11.34 9.11 32.33
N CYS A 121 11.53 9.94 33.36
CA CYS A 121 12.75 10.73 33.53
C CYS A 121 13.95 9.82 33.80
N LYS A 122 15.06 10.08 33.10
CA LYS A 122 16.34 9.40 33.31
C LYS A 122 17.10 10.00 34.49
N LEU A 123 16.90 11.29 34.79
CA LEU A 123 17.53 11.95 35.92
C LEU A 123 16.62 11.85 37.15
N PRO A 124 17.08 11.20 38.24
CA PRO A 124 16.28 11.03 39.45
C PRO A 124 15.99 12.36 40.15
N GLU A 125 16.85 13.37 39.97
CA GLU A 125 16.63 14.72 40.50
C GLU A 125 15.43 15.39 39.85
N VAL A 126 15.30 15.29 38.53
CA VAL A 126 14.16 15.84 37.77
C VAL A 126 12.87 15.12 38.14
N ALA A 127 12.93 13.79 38.30
CA ALA A 127 11.78 13.01 38.77
C ALA A 127 11.32 13.47 40.16
N LYS A 128 12.26 13.64 41.11
CA LYS A 128 11.97 14.15 42.46
C LYS A 128 11.40 15.56 42.43
N MET A 129 11.96 16.46 41.62
CA MET A 129 11.41 17.81 41.46
C MET A 129 9.93 17.78 41.05
N LEU A 130 9.54 16.87 40.15
CA LEU A 130 8.16 16.73 39.70
C LEU A 130 7.22 16.10 40.75
N THR A 131 7.70 15.17 41.57
CA THR A 131 6.89 14.48 42.59
C THR A 131 6.84 15.25 43.92
N ASP A 132 7.97 15.73 44.41
CA ASP A 132 8.11 16.44 45.69
C ASP A 132 7.54 17.87 45.62
N GLY A 133 7.31 18.45 44.45
CA GLY A 133 6.56 19.71 44.29
C GLY A 133 5.08 19.66 44.72
N TYR A 134 4.58 18.54 45.27
CA TYR A 134 3.30 18.44 45.99
C TYR A 134 3.49 18.36 47.53
N LYS A 135 4.71 18.19 48.03
CA LYS A 135 5.06 18.18 49.47
C LYS A 135 5.54 19.54 49.95
N THR A 136 5.00 20.61 49.40
CA THR A 136 5.05 21.92 50.06
C THR A 136 3.71 22.09 50.76
N GLU A 137 3.77 21.94 52.08
CA GLU A 137 2.85 22.37 53.15
C GLU A 137 1.44 22.85 52.75
#